data_AF-L8WJK2-F1
#
_entry.id   AF-L8WJK2-F1
#
_cell.length_a   1.000
_cell.length_b   1.000
_cell.length_c   1.000
_cell.angle_alpha   90.00
_cell.angle_beta   90.00
_cell.angle_gamma   90.00
#
_symmetry.space_group_name_H-M   'P 1'
#
loop_
_entity.id
_entity.type
_entity.pdbx_description
1 polymer ?
#
loop_
_entity_poly.entity_id
_entity_poly.type
_entity_poly.pdbx_seq_one_letter_code
_entity_poly.pdbx_strand_id
1 'polypeptide(L)'
;MKTAVLLAIAGSALGRTFTVYNACPFTIWPAIFTDLSVGSAVPAIENGWEAPAYSKRSFNVPDNWKVGRIWGRTQCDFSKTPAGINSCLTGGCNGGLVCDGRTGVGLPPVTFAEFTLGDTGGSDFTDVSLVDGFNLPMRISNTGGCGVAECTVNLNKDCPEALRGPLDSNGSVAACKSACLAQLSPPSDSSSCCTGGFAKPSTCPPSGVEYYSYFKNPCPKSYVYVHDESSGTALWTCPSSKKADFLSRDYVVNDGKRTIPELHTVYFLRLLTFRKIFHTSLSYPPEWVITLFDNAAAAFLASSFSLPRVSDENLHVAIAIGLSRRTRT
;
A
#
# COMPACT_ATOMS: atom_id res chain seq x y z
N MET A 1 37.73 -32.14 -37.05
CA MET A 1 37.17 -30.91 -36.42
C MET A 1 37.06 -31.15 -34.93
N LYS A 2 37.43 -30.20 -34.07
CA LYS A 2 37.23 -30.29 -32.60
C LYS A 2 35.99 -29.48 -32.23
N THR A 3 34.94 -30.14 -31.74
CA THR A 3 33.71 -29.49 -31.32
C THR A 3 33.91 -28.87 -29.94
N ALA A 4 33.93 -27.54 -29.85
CA ALA A 4 33.98 -26.84 -28.57
C ALA A 4 32.57 -26.82 -27.95
N VAL A 5 32.39 -27.48 -26.81
CA VAL A 5 31.15 -27.40 -26.03
C VAL A 5 31.20 -26.11 -25.20
N LEU A 6 30.42 -25.12 -25.61
CA LEU A 6 30.17 -23.91 -24.82
C LEU A 6 29.28 -24.26 -23.63
N LEU A 7 29.90 -24.41 -22.46
CA LEU A 7 29.19 -24.59 -21.21
C LEU A 7 28.58 -23.24 -20.79
N ALA A 8 27.31 -23.03 -21.09
CA ALA A 8 26.58 -21.85 -20.65
C ALA A 8 26.38 -21.91 -19.13
N ILE A 9 27.25 -21.22 -18.38
CA ILE A 9 27.05 -21.01 -16.95
C ILE A 9 25.87 -20.05 -16.81
N ALA A 10 24.69 -20.60 -16.55
CA ALA A 10 23.54 -19.82 -16.13
C ALA A 10 23.84 -19.26 -14.74
N GLY A 11 24.45 -18.07 -14.69
CA GLY A 11 24.63 -17.32 -13.47
C GLY A 11 23.26 -16.97 -12.91
N SER A 12 22.83 -17.70 -11.88
CA SER A 12 21.66 -17.35 -11.07
C SER A 12 21.92 -15.97 -10.46
N ALA A 13 21.29 -14.95 -11.02
CA ALA A 13 21.38 -13.59 -10.50
C ALA A 13 20.92 -13.60 -9.03
N LEU A 14 21.82 -13.19 -8.12
CA LEU A 14 21.47 -13.02 -6.72
C LEU A 14 20.48 -11.86 -6.62
N GLY A 15 19.32 -12.13 -6.02
CA GLY A 15 18.20 -11.22 -6.00
C GLY A 15 17.12 -11.70 -5.04
N ARG A 16 16.11 -10.85 -4.86
CA ARG A 16 15.10 -10.96 -3.81
C ARG A 16 13.70 -10.89 -4.39
N THR A 17 12.72 -11.34 -3.63
CA THR A 17 11.32 -11.23 -4.01
C THR A 17 10.82 -9.85 -3.62
N PHE A 18 10.40 -9.08 -4.63
CA PHE A 18 9.55 -7.93 -4.42
C PHE A 18 8.11 -8.33 -4.68
N THR A 19 7.20 -7.84 -3.86
CA THR A 19 5.76 -7.95 -4.09
C THR A 19 5.16 -6.56 -4.06
N VAL A 20 4.39 -6.22 -5.10
CA VAL A 20 3.52 -5.05 -5.11
C VAL A 20 2.10 -5.54 -4.88
N TYR A 21 1.43 -4.98 -3.88
CA TYR A 21 0.04 -5.28 -3.55
C TYR A 21 -0.80 -4.02 -3.64
N ASN A 22 -1.77 -4.04 -4.56
CA ASN A 22 -2.80 -3.01 -4.59
C ASN A 22 -3.77 -3.29 -3.43
N ALA A 23 -3.73 -2.45 -2.38
CA ALA A 23 -4.68 -2.50 -1.27
C ALA A 23 -5.82 -1.48 -1.42
N CYS A 24 -5.88 -0.73 -2.53
CA CYS A 24 -7.00 0.12 -2.90
C CYS A 24 -8.27 -0.72 -3.16
N PRO A 25 -9.46 -0.16 -2.90
CA PRO A 25 -10.74 -0.71 -3.37
C PRO A 25 -11.00 -0.49 -4.88
N PHE A 26 -9.99 -0.04 -5.65
CA PHE A 26 -10.07 0.29 -7.08
C PHE A 26 -8.81 -0.15 -7.83
N THR A 27 -8.88 -0.25 -9.15
CA THR A 27 -7.71 -0.55 -10.00
C THR A 27 -6.70 0.59 -9.97
N ILE A 28 -5.44 0.24 -9.77
CA ILE A 28 -4.29 1.12 -10.00
C ILE A 28 -3.41 0.52 -11.10
N TRP A 29 -2.51 1.33 -11.65
CA TRP A 29 -1.49 0.85 -12.58
C TRP A 29 -0.12 1.10 -11.96
N PRO A 30 0.48 0.13 -11.26
CA PRO A 30 1.82 0.30 -10.74
C PRO A 30 2.81 0.51 -11.89
N ALA A 31 3.91 1.16 -11.58
CA ALA A 31 5.02 1.41 -12.48
C ALA A 31 6.35 1.32 -11.76
N ILE A 32 7.41 1.05 -12.51
CA ILE A 32 8.77 0.90 -12.01
C ILE A 32 9.72 1.73 -12.88
N PHE A 33 10.66 2.40 -12.22
CA PHE A 33 11.76 3.12 -12.84
C PHE A 33 13.09 2.72 -12.18
N THR A 34 14.17 2.77 -12.95
CA THR A 34 15.54 2.56 -12.49
C THR A 34 16.41 3.65 -13.09
N ASP A 35 17.17 4.38 -12.28
CA ASP A 35 18.16 5.31 -12.84
C ASP A 35 19.37 4.55 -13.40
N LEU A 36 19.32 4.31 -14.71
CA LEU A 36 20.38 3.62 -15.46
C LEU A 36 21.68 4.42 -15.57
N SER A 37 21.74 5.67 -15.08
CA SER A 37 22.99 6.41 -14.91
C SER A 37 23.77 6.01 -13.64
N VAL A 38 23.08 5.46 -12.64
CA VAL A 38 23.66 5.04 -11.34
C VAL A 38 23.89 3.53 -11.26
N GLY A 39 23.03 2.72 -11.89
CA GLY A 39 23.20 1.26 -11.91
C GLY A 39 22.51 0.57 -13.08
N SER A 40 23.08 -0.53 -13.57
CA SER A 40 22.57 -1.28 -14.73
C SER A 40 21.63 -2.45 -14.39
N ALA A 41 21.48 -2.77 -13.11
CA ALA A 41 20.62 -3.86 -12.66
C ALA A 41 19.15 -3.42 -12.64
N VAL A 42 18.26 -4.22 -13.26
CA VAL A 42 16.82 -3.92 -13.35
C VAL A 42 15.97 -5.10 -12.82
N PRO A 43 14.78 -4.83 -12.25
CA PRO A 43 13.81 -5.86 -11.89
C PRO A 43 13.38 -6.76 -13.06
N ALA A 44 13.05 -8.02 -12.76
CA ALA A 44 12.59 -9.00 -13.75
C ALA A 44 11.08 -8.90 -14.01
N ILE A 45 10.62 -7.72 -14.45
CA ILE A 45 9.22 -7.37 -14.72
C ILE A 45 9.18 -6.18 -15.69
N GLU A 46 8.08 -6.00 -16.43
CA GLU A 46 7.84 -4.78 -17.21
C GLU A 46 7.61 -3.55 -16.32
N ASN A 47 8.03 -2.37 -16.80
CA ASN A 47 7.99 -1.09 -16.06
C ASN A 47 6.58 -0.54 -15.77
N GLY A 48 5.52 -1.29 -16.04
CA GLY A 48 4.17 -0.93 -15.64
C GLY A 48 3.11 -1.93 -16.09
N TRP A 49 2.10 -2.13 -15.26
CA TRP A 49 1.03 -3.09 -15.48
C TRP A 49 -0.27 -2.62 -14.83
N GLU A 50 -1.38 -3.32 -15.11
CA GLU A 50 -2.65 -3.11 -14.40
C GLU A 50 -2.74 -4.00 -13.16
N ALA A 51 -3.09 -3.40 -12.02
CA ALA A 51 -3.34 -4.10 -10.77
C ALA A 51 -4.79 -3.84 -10.31
N PRO A 52 -5.72 -4.77 -10.56
CA PRO A 52 -7.08 -4.71 -10.00
C PRO A 52 -7.08 -4.58 -8.47
N ALA A 53 -8.20 -4.12 -7.90
CA ALA A 53 -8.38 -4.00 -6.45
C ALA A 53 -7.99 -5.30 -5.72
N TYR A 54 -7.21 -5.20 -4.64
CA TYR A 54 -6.75 -6.32 -3.83
C TYR A 54 -5.90 -7.38 -4.57
N SER A 55 -5.35 -7.05 -5.74
CA SER A 55 -4.41 -7.92 -6.47
C SER A 55 -2.96 -7.74 -5.97
N LYS A 56 -2.14 -8.79 -6.15
CA LYS A 56 -0.69 -8.73 -5.92
C LYS A 56 0.07 -9.25 -7.12
N ARG A 57 1.28 -8.74 -7.32
CA ARG A 57 2.27 -9.27 -8.25
C ARG A 57 3.62 -9.36 -7.59
N SER A 58 4.30 -10.49 -7.76
CA SER A 58 5.65 -10.73 -7.22
C SER A 58 6.65 -10.95 -8.36
N PHE A 59 7.87 -10.44 -8.19
CA PHE A 59 8.94 -10.50 -9.18
C PHE A 59 10.31 -10.51 -8.50
N ASN A 60 11.34 -10.92 -9.23
CA ASN A 60 12.71 -10.89 -8.75
C ASN A 60 13.34 -9.51 -8.97
N VAL A 61 14.09 -9.03 -7.97
CA VAL A 61 14.89 -7.80 -8.04
C VAL A 61 16.34 -8.13 -7.71
N PRO A 62 17.32 -7.75 -8.55
CA PRO A 62 18.74 -7.99 -8.27
C PRO A 62 19.20 -7.33 -6.96
N ASP A 63 20.12 -8.00 -6.25
CA ASP A 63 20.67 -7.54 -4.97
C ASP A 63 21.38 -6.17 -5.01
N ASN A 64 21.69 -5.67 -6.22
CA ASN A 64 22.37 -4.41 -6.49
C ASN A 64 21.50 -3.41 -7.28
N TRP A 65 20.16 -3.51 -7.19
CA TRP A 65 19.26 -2.50 -7.77
C TRP A 65 19.49 -1.12 -7.12
N LYS A 66 19.83 -0.11 -7.93
CA LYS A 66 20.17 1.25 -7.47
C LYS A 66 19.11 2.25 -7.93
N VAL A 67 18.76 3.20 -7.08
CA VAL A 67 17.83 4.31 -7.38
C VAL A 67 16.57 3.77 -8.07
N GLY A 68 16.01 2.73 -7.46
CA GLY A 68 14.80 2.06 -7.90
C GLY A 68 13.58 2.78 -7.36
N ARG A 69 12.61 3.09 -8.22
CA ARG A 69 11.34 3.73 -7.82
C ARG A 69 10.17 2.84 -8.22
N ILE A 70 9.20 2.71 -7.32
CA ILE A 70 7.89 2.08 -7.56
C ILE A 70 6.79 3.06 -7.17
N TRP A 71 5.75 3.21 -7.98
CA TRP A 71 4.59 4.04 -7.65
C TRP A 71 3.30 3.50 -8.25
N GLY A 72 2.16 3.86 -7.65
CA GLY A 72 0.83 3.59 -8.19
C GLY A 72 0.29 4.76 -9.01
N ARG A 73 -0.25 4.47 -10.21
CA ARG A 73 -0.95 5.43 -11.07
C ARG A 73 -2.46 5.24 -10.96
N THR A 74 -3.23 6.31 -11.07
CA THR A 74 -4.71 6.26 -10.92
C THR A 74 -5.45 6.79 -12.14
N GLN A 75 -6.66 6.26 -12.37
CA GLN A 75 -7.58 6.73 -13.42
C GLN A 75 -6.89 6.80 -14.78
N CYS A 76 -6.31 5.66 -15.21
CA CYS A 76 -5.59 5.57 -16.47
C CYS A 76 -6.49 5.16 -17.63
N ASP A 77 -6.21 5.71 -18.80
CA ASP A 77 -6.80 5.40 -20.08
C ASP A 77 -5.70 5.35 -21.15
N PHE A 78 -5.34 4.13 -21.55
CA PHE A 78 -4.34 3.85 -22.58
C PHE A 78 -4.95 3.62 -23.97
N SER A 79 -6.26 3.85 -24.16
CA SER A 79 -6.90 3.74 -25.48
C SER A 79 -6.60 4.94 -26.39
N LYS A 80 -6.17 6.07 -25.81
CA LYS A 80 -5.75 7.28 -26.51
C LYS A 80 -4.38 7.09 -27.17
N THR A 81 -4.26 7.51 -28.42
CA THR A 81 -3.02 7.41 -29.21
C THR A 81 -2.43 8.80 -29.51
N PRO A 82 -1.13 9.04 -29.25
CA PRO A 82 -0.19 8.15 -28.58
C PRO A 82 -0.48 8.05 -27.07
N ALA A 83 -0.37 6.84 -26.52
CA ALA A 83 -0.35 6.65 -25.08
C ALA A 83 0.97 7.20 -24.51
N GLY A 84 0.95 7.78 -23.31
CA GLY A 84 2.11 8.46 -22.77
C GLY A 84 1.84 9.13 -21.41
N ILE A 85 2.58 10.20 -21.13
CA ILE A 85 2.64 10.81 -19.80
C ILE A 85 1.28 11.29 -19.26
N ASN A 86 0.36 11.70 -20.16
CA ASN A 86 -0.99 12.15 -19.83
C ASN A 86 -2.06 11.03 -19.90
N SER A 87 -1.66 9.76 -20.02
CA SER A 87 -2.60 8.63 -20.02
C SER A 87 -3.16 8.30 -18.64
N CYS A 88 -2.70 8.91 -17.55
CA CYS A 88 -3.23 8.74 -16.20
C CYS A 88 -3.48 10.09 -15.55
N LEU A 89 -4.49 10.19 -14.69
CA LEU A 89 -4.77 11.42 -13.94
C LEU A 89 -3.64 11.77 -12.95
N THR A 90 -3.00 10.75 -12.36
CA THR A 90 -1.87 10.92 -11.42
C THR A 90 -0.75 9.93 -11.74
N GLY A 91 0.50 10.36 -11.59
CA GLY A 91 1.69 9.49 -11.74
C GLY A 91 1.97 8.99 -13.16
N GLY A 92 1.30 9.52 -14.20
CA GLY A 92 1.50 9.07 -15.58
C GLY A 92 2.95 9.18 -16.05
N CYS A 93 3.36 8.38 -17.04
CA CYS A 93 4.76 8.25 -17.44
C CYS A 93 4.91 8.19 -18.97
N ASN A 94 6.08 8.60 -19.48
CA ASN A 94 6.45 8.32 -20.87
C ASN A 94 6.40 6.81 -21.12
N GLY A 95 5.87 6.38 -22.27
CA GLY A 95 5.62 4.96 -22.60
C GLY A 95 4.17 4.48 -22.36
N GLY A 96 3.36 5.20 -21.58
CA GLY A 96 1.96 4.83 -21.34
C GLY A 96 1.85 3.67 -20.34
N LEU A 97 1.24 2.54 -20.70
CA LEU A 97 1.00 1.44 -19.75
C LEU A 97 2.33 0.88 -19.19
N VAL A 98 3.28 0.60 -20.07
CA VAL A 98 4.64 0.19 -19.71
C VAL A 98 5.54 1.43 -19.80
N CYS A 99 6.06 1.90 -18.67
CA CYS A 99 6.85 3.12 -18.66
C CYS A 99 8.21 2.94 -19.38
N ASP A 100 8.65 3.96 -20.10
CA ASP A 100 9.97 3.96 -20.74
C ASP A 100 11.09 3.86 -19.70
N GLY A 101 12.03 2.94 -19.92
CA GLY A 101 13.08 2.62 -18.93
C GLY A 101 14.16 3.69 -18.74
N ARG A 102 14.08 4.83 -19.44
CA ARG A 102 15.05 5.95 -19.32
C ARG A 102 14.39 7.28 -19.01
N THR A 103 13.16 7.48 -19.46
CA THR A 103 12.41 8.75 -19.40
C THR A 103 11.04 8.61 -18.73
N GLY A 104 10.64 7.39 -18.37
CA GLY A 104 9.33 7.06 -17.80
C GLY A 104 9.24 7.20 -16.28
N VAL A 105 9.92 8.18 -15.67
CA VAL A 105 9.68 8.55 -14.27
C VAL A 105 8.23 9.04 -14.13
N GLY A 106 7.57 8.74 -13.00
CA GLY A 106 6.20 9.16 -12.75
C GLY A 106 6.06 10.68 -12.68
N LEU A 107 5.08 11.23 -13.40
CA LEU A 107 4.75 12.65 -13.39
C LEU A 107 4.15 13.07 -12.02
N PRO A 108 4.77 14.02 -11.29
CA PRO A 108 4.24 14.51 -10.03
C PRO A 108 2.90 15.27 -10.18
N PRO A 109 2.03 15.27 -9.14
CA PRO A 109 2.28 14.79 -7.79
C PRO A 109 2.07 13.27 -7.68
N VAL A 110 3.02 12.60 -7.03
CA VAL A 110 3.03 11.14 -6.91
C VAL A 110 3.84 10.69 -5.69
N THR A 111 3.30 9.72 -4.96
CA THR A 111 4.02 9.06 -3.86
C THR A 111 4.96 8.01 -4.46
N PHE A 112 6.25 8.03 -4.10
CA PHE A 112 7.22 7.01 -4.50
C PHE A 112 7.57 6.07 -3.34
N ALA A 113 7.82 4.80 -3.66
CA ALA A 113 8.63 3.88 -2.86
C ALA A 113 10.01 3.82 -3.50
N GLU A 114 11.04 4.25 -2.77
CA GLU A 114 12.42 4.33 -3.26
C GLU A 114 13.28 3.23 -2.63
N PHE A 115 14.21 2.69 -3.43
CA PHE A 115 15.06 1.55 -3.07
C PHE A 115 16.49 1.73 -3.58
N THR A 116 17.47 1.50 -2.72
CA THR A 116 18.87 1.28 -3.11
C THR A 116 19.40 0.06 -2.37
N LEU A 117 19.60 -1.05 -3.09
CA LEU A 117 20.01 -2.34 -2.55
C LEU A 117 21.51 -2.54 -2.68
N GLY A 118 22.12 -3.26 -1.72
CA GLY A 118 23.52 -3.68 -1.79
C GLY A 118 24.49 -2.52 -1.93
N ASP A 119 24.34 -1.49 -1.09
CA ASP A 119 25.13 -0.27 -1.16
C ASP A 119 26.49 -0.36 -0.48
N THR A 120 27.30 0.69 -0.65
CA THR A 120 28.64 0.78 -0.07
C THR A 120 28.55 0.67 1.45
N GLY A 121 29.18 -0.37 2.01
CA GLY A 121 29.00 -0.76 3.42
C GLY A 121 28.00 -1.89 3.68
N GLY A 122 27.42 -2.50 2.64
CA GLY A 122 26.56 -3.69 2.77
C GLY A 122 25.18 -3.41 3.36
N SER A 123 24.62 -2.25 3.03
CA SER A 123 23.30 -1.80 3.48
C SER A 123 22.34 -1.64 2.29
N ASP A 124 21.08 -1.92 2.54
CA ASP A 124 19.95 -1.54 1.71
C ASP A 124 19.26 -0.33 2.34
N PHE A 125 18.82 0.59 1.50
CA PHE A 125 18.07 1.78 1.87
C PHE A 125 16.70 1.73 1.22
N THR A 126 15.67 2.00 2.03
CA THR A 126 14.29 2.09 1.55
C THR A 126 13.54 3.22 2.23
N ASP A 127 12.71 3.91 1.47
CA ASP A 127 11.87 4.99 1.97
C ASP A 127 10.58 5.14 1.16
N VAL A 128 9.60 5.82 1.77
CA VAL A 128 8.42 6.34 1.07
C VAL A 128 8.65 7.83 0.97
N SER A 129 8.49 8.38 -0.23
CA SER A 129 8.89 9.73 -0.57
C SER A 129 7.71 10.54 -1.08
N LEU A 130 7.46 11.66 -0.39
CA LEU A 130 6.45 12.68 -0.71
C LEU A 130 7.09 13.99 -1.19
N VAL A 131 8.40 13.98 -1.48
CA VAL A 131 9.12 15.14 -2.05
C VAL A 131 8.49 15.57 -3.36
N ASP A 132 8.11 14.58 -4.17
CA ASP A 132 7.34 14.73 -5.41
C ASP A 132 5.81 14.74 -5.17
N GLY A 133 5.37 15.09 -3.96
CA GLY A 133 3.96 15.17 -3.55
C GLY A 133 3.33 13.83 -3.18
N PHE A 134 2.01 13.76 -3.19
CA PHE A 134 1.24 12.59 -2.77
C PHE A 134 0.10 12.33 -3.75
N ASN A 135 -0.16 11.06 -4.09
CA ASN A 135 -1.38 10.65 -4.79
C ASN A 135 -2.06 9.44 -4.13
N LEU A 136 -1.29 8.49 -3.62
CA LEU A 136 -1.76 7.30 -2.92
C LEU A 136 -0.99 7.13 -1.59
N PRO A 137 -1.64 6.64 -0.51
CA PRO A 137 -0.93 6.15 0.66
C PRO A 137 -0.04 4.98 0.27
N MET A 138 1.09 4.79 0.95
CA MET A 138 2.06 3.76 0.58
C MET A 138 2.77 3.19 1.81
N ARG A 139 3.15 1.91 1.76
CA ARG A 139 3.88 1.23 2.83
C ARG A 139 4.86 0.20 2.27
N ILE A 140 6.14 0.34 2.60
CA ILE A 140 7.19 -0.65 2.34
C ILE A 140 7.42 -1.47 3.61
N SER A 141 7.08 -2.76 3.54
CA SER A 141 7.35 -3.75 4.58
C SER A 141 8.42 -4.74 4.10
N ASN A 142 9.18 -5.34 5.02
CA ASN A 142 10.31 -6.22 4.68
C ASN A 142 10.34 -7.48 5.56
N THR A 143 10.88 -8.59 5.06
CA THR A 143 11.04 -9.84 5.84
C THR A 143 12.27 -9.85 6.76
N GLY A 144 13.17 -8.88 6.63
CA GLY A 144 14.40 -8.77 7.43
C GLY A 144 14.20 -8.23 8.85
N GLY A 145 12.98 -7.83 9.24
CA GLY A 145 12.71 -7.17 10.52
C GLY A 145 13.43 -5.82 10.65
N CYS A 146 13.64 -5.14 9.52
CA CYS A 146 14.20 -3.78 9.45
C CYS A 146 13.08 -2.73 9.49
N GLY A 147 13.45 -1.45 9.45
CA GLY A 147 12.50 -0.33 9.43
C GLY A 147 11.41 -0.43 8.36
N VAL A 148 10.27 0.20 8.63
CA VAL A 148 9.09 0.21 7.75
C VAL A 148 8.82 1.65 7.33
N ALA A 149 9.03 1.93 6.05
CA ALA A 149 8.72 3.21 5.45
C ALA A 149 7.22 3.27 5.13
N GLU A 150 6.52 4.32 5.58
CA GLU A 150 5.07 4.39 5.36
C GLU A 150 4.48 5.81 5.47
N CYS A 151 3.54 6.09 4.56
CA CYS A 151 2.57 7.17 4.65
C CYS A 151 1.18 6.57 4.43
N THR A 152 0.46 6.23 5.50
CA THR A 152 -0.74 5.38 5.45
C THR A 152 -2.06 6.14 5.47
N VAL A 153 -2.02 7.47 5.60
CA VAL A 153 -3.22 8.32 5.54
C VAL A 153 -3.51 8.77 4.10
N ASN A 154 -4.76 9.16 3.84
CA ASN A 154 -5.13 9.82 2.58
C ASN A 154 -4.99 11.33 2.71
N LEU A 155 -3.83 11.88 2.35
CA LEU A 155 -3.57 13.33 2.37
C LEU A 155 -4.47 14.11 1.41
N ASN A 156 -4.95 13.51 0.31
CA ASN A 156 -5.78 14.22 -0.66
C ASN A 156 -7.06 14.82 -0.05
N LYS A 157 -7.61 14.19 1.00
CA LYS A 157 -8.85 14.63 1.64
C LYS A 157 -8.76 16.06 2.20
N ASP A 158 -7.65 16.37 2.86
CA ASP A 158 -7.44 17.61 3.60
C ASP A 158 -6.34 18.47 2.94
N CYS A 159 -6.08 18.24 1.65
CA CYS A 159 -5.05 18.93 0.87
C CYS A 159 -5.28 20.45 0.84
N PRO A 160 -4.33 21.27 1.37
CA PRO A 160 -4.41 22.72 1.35
C PRO A 160 -4.63 23.25 -0.05
N GLU A 161 -5.42 24.33 -0.17
CA GLU A 161 -5.84 24.86 -1.48
C GLU A 161 -4.66 25.17 -2.41
N ALA A 162 -3.61 25.80 -1.88
CA ALA A 162 -2.37 26.10 -2.60
C ALA A 162 -1.62 24.86 -3.13
N LEU A 163 -1.85 23.69 -2.53
CA LEU A 163 -1.19 22.42 -2.88
C LEU A 163 -2.05 21.50 -3.75
N ARG A 164 -3.29 21.87 -4.11
CA ARG A 164 -4.17 20.98 -4.87
C ARG A 164 -3.59 20.64 -6.24
N GLY A 165 -3.53 19.34 -6.53
CA GLY A 165 -3.23 18.77 -7.83
C GLY A 165 -4.49 18.57 -8.68
N PRO A 166 -4.48 17.61 -9.62
CA PRO A 166 -5.64 17.25 -10.41
C PRO A 166 -6.86 16.86 -9.56
N LEU A 167 -8.06 17.09 -10.10
CA LEU A 167 -9.32 16.62 -9.52
C LEU A 167 -9.77 15.33 -10.22
N ASP A 168 -10.41 14.43 -9.48
CA ASP A 168 -11.07 13.24 -10.02
C ASP A 168 -12.41 13.57 -10.72
N SER A 169 -13.05 12.56 -11.29
CA SER A 169 -14.37 12.71 -11.93
C SER A 169 -15.50 13.16 -10.99
N ASN A 170 -15.28 13.14 -9.66
CA ASN A 170 -16.23 13.60 -8.64
C ASN A 170 -15.88 15.02 -8.14
N GLY A 171 -14.86 15.67 -8.71
CA GLY A 171 -14.36 16.97 -8.26
C GLY A 171 -13.54 16.93 -6.96
N SER A 172 -13.19 15.74 -6.47
CA SER A 172 -12.33 15.57 -5.30
C SER A 172 -10.86 15.66 -5.70
N VAL A 173 -9.99 16.13 -4.80
CA VAL A 173 -8.54 16.18 -5.06
C VAL A 173 -8.01 14.76 -5.25
N ALA A 174 -7.36 14.49 -6.38
CA ALA A 174 -6.80 13.18 -6.71
C ALA A 174 -5.32 13.04 -6.33
N ALA A 175 -4.60 14.17 -6.23
CA ALA A 175 -3.22 14.25 -5.77
C ALA A 175 -2.92 15.62 -5.12
N CYS A 176 -2.00 15.66 -4.17
CA CYS A 176 -1.55 16.85 -3.45
C CYS A 176 -0.08 17.13 -3.79
N LYS A 177 0.24 18.34 -4.28
CA LYS A 177 1.59 18.81 -4.60
C LYS A 177 2.40 19.02 -3.32
N SER A 178 3.70 18.75 -3.36
CA SER A 178 4.62 19.36 -2.38
C SER A 178 4.72 20.88 -2.62
N ALA A 179 5.21 21.64 -1.65
CA ALA A 179 5.36 23.08 -1.79
C ALA A 179 6.27 23.50 -2.97
N CYS A 180 7.30 22.69 -3.28
CA CYS A 180 8.13 22.88 -4.48
C CYS A 180 7.31 22.77 -5.77
N LEU A 181 6.51 21.70 -5.90
CA LEU A 181 5.66 21.45 -7.09
C LEU A 181 4.51 22.46 -7.23
N ALA A 182 4.05 23.02 -6.12
CA ALA A 182 3.10 24.13 -6.12
C ALA A 182 3.73 25.47 -6.50
N GLN A 183 5.07 25.56 -6.57
CA GLN A 183 5.83 26.76 -6.94
C GLN A 183 5.47 27.99 -6.09
N LEU A 184 5.24 27.77 -4.79
CA LEU A 184 4.92 28.84 -3.83
C LEU A 184 6.08 29.83 -3.66
N SER A 185 7.30 29.37 -3.94
CA SER A 185 8.53 30.15 -4.04
C SER A 185 9.30 29.77 -5.32
N PRO A 186 10.13 30.66 -5.92
CA PRO A 186 10.84 30.41 -7.17
C PRO A 186 11.75 29.15 -7.13
N PRO A 187 11.55 28.13 -7.99
CA PRO A 187 12.26 26.86 -7.87
C PRO A 187 13.80 26.91 -7.97
N SER A 188 14.39 27.99 -8.47
CA SER A 188 15.84 28.17 -8.57
C SER A 188 16.53 28.50 -7.24
N ASP A 189 15.81 29.10 -6.29
CA ASP A 189 16.34 29.53 -4.99
C ASP A 189 15.20 29.53 -3.96
N SER A 190 14.91 28.35 -3.40
CA SER A 190 13.71 28.12 -2.59
C SER A 190 13.96 27.10 -1.48
N SER A 191 13.52 27.41 -0.27
CA SER A 191 13.49 26.47 0.86
C SER A 191 12.49 25.33 0.63
N SER A 192 11.38 25.60 -0.07
CA SER A 192 10.40 24.57 -0.41
C SER A 192 10.94 23.53 -1.40
N CYS A 193 11.97 23.87 -2.19
CA CYS A 193 12.68 22.96 -3.10
C CYS A 193 14.09 22.54 -2.62
N CYS A 194 14.62 23.14 -1.53
CA CYS A 194 16.03 23.12 -1.14
C CYS A 194 17.00 23.38 -2.32
N THR A 195 16.82 24.51 -3.01
CA THR A 195 17.65 24.94 -4.14
C THR A 195 18.36 26.27 -3.88
N GLY A 196 19.37 26.61 -4.69
CA GLY A 196 20.10 27.88 -4.56
C GLY A 196 20.84 28.01 -3.23
N GLY A 197 20.56 29.09 -2.48
CA GLY A 197 21.07 29.29 -1.11
C GLY A 197 20.59 28.22 -0.13
N PHE A 198 19.48 27.54 -0.43
CA PHE A 198 18.89 26.46 0.35
C PHE A 198 19.38 25.06 -0.08
N ALA A 199 20.43 24.94 -0.90
CA ALA A 199 20.90 23.64 -1.41
C ALA A 199 21.58 22.71 -0.38
N LYS A 200 21.62 23.06 0.91
CA LYS A 200 22.28 22.26 1.96
C LYS A 200 21.31 22.00 3.12
N PRO A 201 21.42 20.85 3.82
CA PRO A 201 20.60 20.59 5.02
C PRO A 201 20.68 21.70 6.07
N SER A 202 21.85 22.32 6.25
CA SER A 202 22.06 23.41 7.21
C SER A 202 21.45 24.75 6.78
N THR A 203 21.09 24.92 5.51
CA THR A 203 20.42 26.13 4.99
C THR A 203 18.96 25.88 4.61
N CYS A 204 18.52 24.62 4.50
CA CYS A 204 17.14 24.19 4.31
C CYS A 204 16.64 23.33 5.48
N PRO A 205 16.48 23.90 6.69
CA PRO A 205 15.92 23.18 7.83
C PRO A 205 14.41 22.93 7.62
N PRO A 206 13.83 21.91 8.25
CA PRO A 206 12.39 21.61 8.15
C PRO A 206 11.47 22.80 8.49
N SER A 207 11.91 23.69 9.38
CA SER A 207 11.18 24.90 9.77
C SER A 207 11.08 25.97 8.67
N GLY A 208 11.90 25.90 7.63
CA GLY A 208 11.85 26.78 6.45
C GLY A 208 11.06 26.20 5.28
N VAL A 209 10.64 24.93 5.35
CA VAL A 209 9.92 24.23 4.28
C VAL A 209 8.42 24.46 4.46
N GLU A 210 7.78 25.11 3.50
CA GLU A 210 6.34 25.37 3.56
C GLU A 210 5.55 24.05 3.61
N TYR A 211 4.50 24.00 4.43
CA TYR A 211 3.65 22.83 4.63
C TYR A 211 4.36 21.55 5.12
N TYR A 212 5.62 21.60 5.59
CA TYR A 212 6.34 20.43 6.14
C TYR A 212 5.50 19.65 7.18
N SER A 213 4.90 20.36 8.14
CA SER A 213 4.07 19.76 9.19
C SER A 213 2.79 19.10 8.68
N TYR A 214 2.22 19.60 7.58
CA TYR A 214 1.02 19.01 6.97
C TYR A 214 1.32 17.62 6.40
N PHE A 215 2.49 17.41 5.78
CA PHE A 215 2.92 16.09 5.33
C PHE A 215 3.50 15.23 6.47
N LYS A 216 4.42 15.78 7.29
CA LYS A 216 5.19 14.99 8.26
C LYS A 216 4.37 14.53 9.46
N ASN A 217 3.48 15.35 10.00
CA ASN A 217 2.71 14.99 11.20
C ASN A 217 1.88 13.70 10.99
N PRO A 218 1.11 13.56 9.89
CA PRO A 218 0.37 12.33 9.63
C PRO A 218 1.19 11.22 8.94
N CYS A 219 2.31 11.57 8.28
CA CYS A 219 3.24 10.62 7.66
C CYS A 219 4.67 10.79 8.20
N PRO A 220 4.93 10.39 9.47
CA PRO A 220 6.23 10.60 10.11
C PRO A 220 7.33 9.68 9.55
N LYS A 221 6.96 8.54 8.93
CA LYS A 221 7.91 7.52 8.42
C LYS A 221 8.17 7.60 6.92
N SER A 222 8.04 8.79 6.35
CA SER A 222 8.32 9.11 4.95
C SER A 222 9.21 10.35 4.86
N TYR A 223 9.95 10.48 3.75
CA TYR A 223 10.46 11.78 3.31
C TYR A 223 9.29 12.68 2.93
N VAL A 224 9.32 13.93 3.38
CA VAL A 224 8.37 14.96 2.92
C VAL A 224 9.05 16.16 2.26
N TYR A 225 10.38 16.19 2.29
CA TYR A 225 11.23 17.16 1.59
C TYR A 225 12.65 16.60 1.43
N VAL A 226 13.53 17.31 0.71
CA VAL A 226 14.83 16.81 0.21
C VAL A 226 15.84 16.41 1.31
N HIS A 227 15.81 17.03 2.51
CA HIS A 227 16.83 16.81 3.56
C HIS A 227 16.25 16.21 4.87
N ASP A 228 15.24 15.37 4.73
CA ASP A 228 14.46 14.80 5.83
C ASP A 228 15.17 13.68 6.60
N GLU A 229 16.43 13.34 6.27
CA GLU A 229 17.27 12.43 7.06
C GLU A 229 17.37 12.87 8.52
N SER A 230 17.37 14.19 8.75
CA SER A 230 17.43 14.81 10.08
C SER A 230 16.24 14.46 10.98
N SER A 231 15.12 13.96 10.42
CA SER A 231 13.99 13.42 11.19
C SER A 231 14.26 12.05 11.81
N GLY A 232 15.34 11.36 11.42
CA GLY A 232 15.68 10.00 11.86
C GLY A 232 14.63 8.93 11.52
N THR A 233 13.64 9.27 10.68
CA THR A 233 12.44 8.45 10.42
C THR A 233 12.01 8.43 8.94
N ALA A 234 12.60 9.28 8.09
CA ALA A 234 12.35 9.29 6.66
C ALA A 234 12.99 8.10 5.91
N LEU A 235 14.26 7.79 6.24
CA LEU A 235 15.06 6.75 5.59
C LEU A 235 15.22 5.52 6.49
N TRP A 236 15.02 4.32 5.93
CA TRP A 236 15.19 3.06 6.67
C TRP A 236 16.30 2.20 6.08
N THR A 237 17.27 1.84 6.92
CA THR A 237 18.40 0.99 6.57
C THR A 237 18.17 -0.45 6.98
N CYS A 238 18.56 -1.39 6.11
CA CYS A 238 18.54 -2.83 6.39
C CYS A 238 19.87 -3.47 5.95
N PRO A 239 20.53 -4.31 6.76
CA PRO A 239 21.76 -4.99 6.32
C PRO A 239 21.49 -5.92 5.13
N SER A 240 22.21 -5.75 4.02
CA SER A 240 22.02 -6.53 2.78
C SER A 240 22.30 -8.02 2.96
N SER A 241 23.03 -8.40 4.00
CA SER A 241 23.23 -9.79 4.44
C SER A 241 21.95 -10.49 4.87
N LYS A 242 20.90 -9.75 5.29
CA LYS A 242 19.59 -10.31 5.64
C LYS A 242 18.78 -10.76 4.42
N LYS A 243 19.13 -10.33 3.20
CA LYS A 243 18.40 -10.63 1.95
C LYS A 243 16.89 -10.41 2.08
N ALA A 244 16.51 -9.29 2.69
CA ALA A 244 15.11 -8.99 2.96
C ALA A 244 14.30 -8.92 1.65
N ASP A 245 13.23 -9.72 1.59
CA ASP A 245 12.17 -9.57 0.59
C ASP A 245 11.32 -8.35 0.96
N PHE A 246 10.80 -7.65 -0.04
CA PHE A 246 10.04 -6.41 0.16
C PHE A 246 8.61 -6.54 -0.34
N LEU A 247 7.67 -5.97 0.42
CA LEU A 247 6.27 -5.86 0.07
C LEU A 247 5.88 -4.38 0.12
N SER A 248 5.75 -3.77 -1.07
CA SER A 248 5.12 -2.46 -1.24
C SER A 248 3.61 -2.62 -1.30
N ARG A 249 2.89 -1.77 -0.57
CA ARG A 249 1.43 -1.73 -0.54
C ARG A 249 0.95 -0.32 -0.87
N ASP A 250 0.16 -0.21 -1.93
CA ASP A 250 -0.51 1.03 -2.31
C ASP A 250 -1.90 1.07 -1.64
N TYR A 251 -2.18 2.14 -0.91
CA TYR A 251 -3.39 2.45 -0.12
C TYR A 251 -3.65 1.54 1.10
N VAL A 252 -3.19 1.97 2.28
CA VAL A 252 -3.55 1.32 3.54
C VAL A 252 -4.88 1.86 4.05
N VAL A 253 -5.91 1.02 4.11
CA VAL A 253 -7.22 1.39 4.67
C VAL A 253 -7.16 1.44 6.20
N ASN A 254 -6.88 2.62 6.77
CA ASN A 254 -7.13 2.90 8.19
C ASN A 254 -8.63 3.15 8.44
N ASP A 255 -9.47 2.18 8.10
CA ASP A 255 -10.82 2.08 8.66
C ASP A 255 -10.74 1.24 9.93
N GLY A 256 -11.23 1.78 11.06
CA GLY A 256 -11.02 1.28 12.42
C GLY A 256 -11.71 -0.05 12.76
N LYS A 257 -11.97 -0.89 11.75
CA LYS A 257 -12.71 -2.16 11.83
C LYS A 257 -12.09 -3.30 11.03
N ARG A 258 -10.95 -3.10 10.34
CA ARG A 258 -10.24 -4.20 9.63
C ARG A 258 -8.73 -4.23 9.90
N THR A 259 -8.37 -4.87 11.01
CA THR A 259 -7.05 -5.51 11.13
C THR A 259 -6.89 -6.53 10.00
N ILE A 260 -5.91 -6.33 9.12
CA ILE A 260 -5.51 -7.32 8.12
C ILE A 260 -5.01 -8.57 8.88
N PRO A 261 -5.40 -9.80 8.51
CA PRO A 261 -4.86 -10.99 9.13
C PRO A 261 -3.34 -11.06 8.90
N GLU A 262 -2.58 -11.19 9.98
CA GLU A 262 -1.18 -11.62 9.87
C GLU A 262 -1.15 -13.01 9.22
N LEU A 263 -0.18 -13.25 8.33
CA LEU A 263 -0.04 -14.50 7.56
C LEU A 263 0.52 -15.67 8.41
N HIS A 264 0.16 -15.72 9.69
CA HIS A 264 0.59 -16.73 10.64
C HIS A 264 -0.56 -17.73 10.86
N THR A 265 -0.28 -19.02 10.60
CA THR A 265 -1.18 -20.18 10.75
C THR A 265 -2.07 -20.53 9.55
N VAL A 266 -1.44 -21.06 8.49
CA VAL A 266 -2.07 -22.08 7.63
C VAL A 266 -1.33 -23.40 7.83
N TYR A 267 -1.54 -24.02 8.99
CA TYR A 267 -1.16 -25.40 9.26
C TYR A 267 -2.33 -26.09 9.98
N PHE A 268 -2.51 -27.38 9.70
CA PHE A 268 -3.62 -28.25 10.14
C PHE A 268 -5.01 -27.92 9.57
N LEU A 269 -5.31 -28.52 8.42
CA LEU A 269 -6.36 -29.55 8.40
C LEU A 269 -6.02 -30.63 7.37
N ARG A 270 -5.44 -31.75 7.82
CA ARG A 270 -5.19 -32.95 7.01
C ARG A 270 -5.62 -34.16 7.82
N LEU A 271 -6.84 -34.64 7.61
CA LEU A 271 -7.30 -35.97 8.07
C LEU A 271 -8.49 -36.46 7.24
N LEU A 272 -8.18 -37.46 6.39
CA LEU A 272 -9.03 -38.58 5.97
C LEU A 272 -10.38 -38.32 5.28
N THR A 273 -10.31 -38.27 3.95
CA THR A 273 -11.33 -38.88 3.10
C THR A 273 -11.31 -40.41 3.26
N PHE A 274 -12.43 -41.03 3.65
CA PHE A 274 -12.70 -42.45 3.39
C PHE A 274 -14.15 -42.65 2.91
N ARG A 275 -14.41 -43.77 2.24
CA ARG A 275 -15.39 -43.88 1.15
C ARG A 275 -16.42 -44.99 1.42
N LYS A 276 -17.63 -44.79 0.87
CA LYS A 276 -18.65 -45.77 0.42
C LYS A 276 -19.70 -46.35 1.39
N ILE A 277 -20.96 -46.04 1.03
CA ILE A 277 -22.07 -46.95 0.66
C ILE A 277 -22.57 -47.98 1.69
N PHE A 278 -23.83 -47.83 2.10
CA PHE A 278 -24.87 -48.85 1.84
C PHE A 278 -26.24 -48.20 1.58
N HIS A 279 -27.00 -48.76 0.63
CA HIS A 279 -28.39 -48.43 0.37
C HIS A 279 -29.31 -49.31 1.22
N THR A 280 -30.34 -48.76 1.82
CA THR A 280 -31.67 -49.39 1.91
C THR A 280 -32.75 -48.36 2.19
N SER A 281 -33.91 -48.54 1.57
CA SER A 281 -35.10 -47.69 1.69
C SER A 281 -35.97 -48.13 2.86
N LEU A 282 -36.53 -47.19 3.62
CA LEU A 282 -37.82 -47.31 4.32
C LEU A 282 -38.36 -45.91 4.64
N SER A 283 -39.69 -45.77 4.69
CA SER A 283 -40.41 -44.50 4.64
C SER A 283 -41.35 -44.28 5.83
N TYR A 284 -41.41 -43.04 6.31
CA TYR A 284 -42.28 -42.51 7.39
C TYR A 284 -42.00 -43.06 8.82
N PRO A 285 -42.40 -42.33 9.88
CA PRO A 285 -41.88 -41.00 10.22
C PRO A 285 -41.40 -40.94 11.69
N PRO A 286 -40.34 -40.15 12.03
CA PRO A 286 -39.93 -39.97 13.41
C PRO A 286 -40.03 -38.50 13.87
N GLU A 287 -40.99 -38.19 14.74
CA GLU A 287 -40.84 -37.10 15.70
C GLU A 287 -40.92 -37.68 17.12
N TRP A 288 -40.10 -37.11 18.02
CA TRP A 288 -39.85 -37.53 19.42
C TRP A 288 -38.97 -38.81 19.58
N VAL A 289 -37.93 -38.89 20.43
CA VAL A 289 -37.21 -37.95 21.33
C VAL A 289 -35.80 -38.55 21.61
N ILE A 290 -34.75 -37.71 21.74
CA ILE A 290 -33.78 -37.81 22.85
C ILE A 290 -33.43 -36.40 23.31
N THR A 291 -33.64 -36.14 24.61
CA THR A 291 -33.45 -34.83 25.25
C THR A 291 -32.21 -34.85 26.12
N LEU A 292 -31.35 -33.82 26.03
CA LEU A 292 -30.55 -33.37 27.17
C LEU A 292 -30.51 -31.83 27.23
N PHE A 293 -31.14 -31.35 28.30
CA PHE A 293 -31.17 -30.04 28.97
C PHE A 293 -30.00 -29.06 28.65
N ASP A 294 -30.20 -27.74 28.63
CA ASP A 294 -30.95 -26.95 29.63
C ASP A 294 -32.33 -26.36 29.25
N ASN A 295 -33.16 -26.18 30.28
CA ASN A 295 -34.51 -25.60 30.29
C ASN A 295 -34.48 -24.09 29.91
N ALA A 296 -35.46 -23.47 29.25
CA ALA A 296 -36.90 -23.33 29.58
C ALA A 296 -37.13 -22.71 30.99
N ALA A 297 -38.02 -21.75 31.23
CA ALA A 297 -39.01 -21.03 30.41
C ALA A 297 -39.10 -19.57 30.94
N ALA A 298 -39.24 -18.53 30.11
CA ALA A 298 -40.52 -17.90 29.74
C ALA A 298 -41.56 -17.75 30.87
N ALA A 299 -41.83 -16.50 31.30
CA ALA A 299 -43.18 -15.99 31.53
C ALA A 299 -43.20 -14.46 31.75
N PHE A 300 -44.26 -13.83 31.24
CA PHE A 300 -44.67 -12.44 31.49
C PHE A 300 -44.84 -12.11 32.98
N LEU A 301 -44.66 -10.82 33.33
CA LEU A 301 -45.76 -10.00 33.87
C LEU A 301 -45.46 -8.51 33.73
N ALA A 302 -46.50 -7.71 33.47
CA ALA A 302 -46.43 -6.27 33.27
C ALA A 302 -47.26 -5.51 34.33
N SER A 303 -46.87 -4.28 34.63
CA SER A 303 -47.72 -3.21 35.21
C SER A 303 -47.01 -1.87 34.94
N SER A 304 -47.47 -1.08 33.96
CA SER A 304 -48.38 0.08 34.10
C SER A 304 -47.69 1.28 34.79
N PHE A 305 -47.55 2.49 34.22
CA PHE A 305 -48.28 3.23 33.16
C PHE A 305 -47.28 3.95 32.21
N SER A 306 -47.62 4.70 31.13
CA SER A 306 -48.89 5.24 30.62
C SER A 306 -48.88 5.45 29.08
N LEU A 307 -49.87 6.18 28.54
CA LEU A 307 -50.07 6.62 27.13
C LEU A 307 -50.58 8.09 27.09
N PRO A 308 -50.80 8.78 25.94
CA PRO A 308 -50.53 8.49 24.50
C PRO A 308 -49.58 9.56 23.85
N ARG A 309 -49.26 9.66 22.54
CA ARG A 309 -50.06 9.53 21.30
C ARG A 309 -49.17 9.55 20.01
N VAL A 310 -49.31 8.56 19.10
CA VAL A 310 -49.34 8.56 17.59
C VAL A 310 -48.34 9.46 16.80
N SER A 311 -47.64 9.08 15.70
CA SER A 311 -47.79 8.04 14.64
C SER A 311 -46.44 7.69 13.94
N ASP A 312 -46.36 6.48 13.35
CA ASP A 312 -45.67 6.03 12.10
C ASP A 312 -44.17 6.37 11.84
N GLU A 313 -43.31 5.50 11.27
CA GLU A 313 -43.38 4.08 10.89
C GLU A 313 -41.92 3.50 10.76
N ASN A 314 -41.71 2.21 11.08
CA ASN A 314 -40.67 1.27 10.59
C ASN A 314 -39.16 1.65 10.49
N LEU A 315 -38.17 0.80 10.79
CA LEU A 315 -37.95 -0.33 11.72
C LEU A 315 -36.40 -0.56 11.77
N HIS A 316 -35.83 -0.89 12.93
CA HIS A 316 -34.39 -1.22 13.08
C HIS A 316 -34.17 -2.70 13.40
N VAL A 317 -33.00 -3.25 13.03
CA VAL A 317 -32.40 -4.39 13.75
C VAL A 317 -30.89 -4.21 13.87
N ALA A 318 -30.40 -4.13 15.11
CA ALA A 318 -29.02 -4.36 15.50
C ALA A 318 -29.03 -4.98 16.92
N ILE A 319 -28.25 -6.04 17.16
CA ILE A 319 -28.13 -6.69 18.47
C ILE A 319 -26.67 -7.08 18.69
N ALA A 320 -26.17 -6.91 19.93
CA ALA A 320 -24.83 -7.26 20.36
C ALA A 320 -24.79 -7.63 21.86
N ILE A 321 -23.72 -8.32 22.29
CA ILE A 321 -23.30 -8.53 23.72
C ILE A 321 -24.21 -9.53 24.48
N GLY A 322 -23.80 -10.33 25.48
CA GLY A 322 -22.51 -10.62 26.13
C GLY A 322 -22.72 -11.54 27.36
N LEU A 323 -21.65 -12.10 27.97
CA LEU A 323 -21.70 -13.15 29.01
C LEU A 323 -21.59 -12.63 30.46
N SER A 324 -22.18 -13.35 31.45
CA SER A 324 -21.50 -13.69 32.74
C SER A 324 -22.27 -14.74 33.60
N ARG A 325 -21.73 -15.12 34.78
CA ARG A 325 -21.89 -16.41 35.48
C ARG A 325 -22.86 -16.47 36.71
N ARG A 326 -23.48 -17.67 36.83
CA ARG A 326 -23.82 -18.49 38.03
C ARG A 326 -23.49 -17.99 39.45
N THR A 327 -24.39 -18.33 40.38
CA THR A 327 -24.13 -19.28 41.50
C THR A 327 -25.40 -20.08 41.88
N ARG A 328 -25.25 -21.17 42.65
CA ARG A 328 -26.28 -22.18 42.95
C ARG A 328 -26.92 -22.00 44.34
N THR A 329 -28.19 -22.41 44.48
CA THR A 329 -28.60 -23.69 45.10
C THR A 329 -29.94 -24.10 44.54
#